data_AF-A0A925YIA7-F1
#
_entry.id   AF-A0A925YIA7-F1
#
_cell.length_a   1.000
_cell.length_b   1.000
_cell.length_c   1.000
_cell.angle_alpha   90.00
_cell.angle_beta   90.00
_cell.angle_gamma   90.00
#
_symmetry.space_group_name_H-M   'P 1'
#
loop_
_entity.id
_entity.type
_entity.pdbx_description
1 polymer ?
#
loop_
_entity_poly.entity_id
_entity_poly.type
_entity_poly.pdbx_seq_one_letter_code
_entity_poly.pdbx_strand_id
1 'polypeptide(L)' 'MNPRVFREYDIRGVAETDFPSSFVADLGRAIGTFLVEGGARTITLGRDCRLSSPRIHSVIREAILSTGLDVVDVGI' A
#
# COMPACT_ATOMS: atom_id res chain seq x y z
N MET A 1 -14.97 -3.26 3.42
CA MET A 1 -13.66 -3.24 4.10
C MET A 1 -13.78 -4.02 5.42
N ASN A 2 -12.90 -4.98 5.67
CA ASN A 2 -12.85 -5.70 6.95
C ASN A 2 -11.97 -4.90 7.93
N PRO A 3 -12.51 -4.29 9.01
CA PRO A 3 -11.72 -3.45 9.91
C PRO A 3 -10.68 -4.24 10.72
N ARG A 4 -10.83 -5.57 10.84
CA ARG A 4 -9.91 -6.44 11.60
C ARG A 4 -8.54 -6.59 10.93
N VAL A 5 -8.38 -6.09 9.70
CA VAL A 5 -7.07 -6.05 9.03
C VAL A 5 -6.14 -5.04 9.69
N PHE A 6 -6.66 -3.97 10.29
CA PHE A 6 -5.87 -3.00 11.04
C PHE A 6 -5.60 -3.55 12.44
N ARG A 7 -4.35 -3.90 12.69
CA ARG A 7 -3.88 -4.46 13.96
C ARG A 7 -3.07 -3.41 14.71
N GLU A 8 -2.57 -3.78 15.87
CA GLU A 8 -1.80 -2.88 16.74
C GLU A 8 -0.53 -2.33 16.09
N TYR A 9 0.14 -3.14 15.24
CA TYR A 9 1.45 -2.79 14.70
C TYR A 9 1.54 -2.82 13.17
N ASP A 10 0.55 -3.41 12.48
CA ASP A 10 0.53 -3.53 11.02
C ASP A 10 -0.87 -3.75 10.45
N ILE A 11 -0.96 -3.84 9.13
CA ILE A 11 -2.18 -4.20 8.40
C ILE A 11 -1.99 -5.63 7.86
N ARG A 12 -2.85 -6.57 8.29
CA ARG A 12 -2.66 -8.00 7.99
C ARG A 12 -3.97 -8.79 7.93
N GLY A 13 -4.07 -9.63 6.91
CA GLY A 13 -5.21 -10.50 6.61
C GLY A 13 -4.95 -11.40 5.41
N VAL A 14 -6.01 -11.98 4.84
CA VAL A 14 -5.95 -12.91 3.70
C VAL A 14 -6.01 -12.15 2.37
N ALA A 15 -5.00 -12.31 1.51
CA ALA A 15 -4.81 -11.48 0.32
C ALA A 15 -6.02 -11.43 -0.65
N GLU A 16 -6.72 -12.55 -0.81
CA GLU A 16 -7.83 -12.65 -1.79
C GLU A 16 -9.15 -12.08 -1.27
N THR A 17 -9.38 -12.14 0.04
CA THR A 17 -10.66 -11.72 0.64
C THR A 17 -10.55 -10.38 1.36
N ASP A 18 -9.44 -10.15 2.05
CA ASP A 18 -9.22 -8.95 2.86
C ASP A 18 -8.47 -7.84 2.09
N PHE A 19 -7.72 -8.19 1.03
CA PHE A 19 -6.97 -7.24 0.19
C PHE A 19 -7.38 -7.28 -1.29
N PRO A 20 -8.67 -7.05 -1.61
CA PRO A 20 -9.06 -6.79 -2.99
C PRO A 20 -8.35 -5.52 -3.50
N SER A 21 -8.10 -5.44 -4.81
CA SER A 21 -7.35 -4.32 -5.39
C SER A 21 -7.95 -2.94 -5.08
N SER A 22 -9.28 -2.84 -4.95
CA SER A 22 -9.93 -1.60 -4.53
C SER A 22 -9.48 -1.14 -3.13
N PHE A 23 -9.47 -2.04 -2.16
CA PHE A 23 -8.99 -1.75 -0.81
C PHE A 23 -7.50 -1.39 -0.80
N VAL A 24 -6.67 -2.12 -1.55
CA VAL A 24 -5.24 -1.81 -1.67
C VAL A 24 -5.01 -0.42 -2.26
N ALA A 25 -5.82 -0.02 -3.25
CA ALA A 25 -5.74 1.30 -3.85
C ALA A 25 -6.18 2.40 -2.86
N ASP A 26 -7.27 2.18 -2.12
CA ASP A 26 -7.69 3.10 -1.04
C ASP A 26 -6.61 3.24 0.03
N LEU A 27 -5.99 2.13 0.43
CA LEU A 27 -4.90 2.12 1.40
C LEU A 27 -3.67 2.88 0.88
N GLY A 28 -3.27 2.67 -0.37
CA GLY A 28 -2.16 3.39 -0.98
C GLY A 28 -2.39 4.89 -1.04
N ARG A 29 -3.61 5.33 -1.40
CA ARG A 29 -3.99 6.75 -1.35
C ARG A 29 -3.97 7.31 0.06
N ALA A 30 -4.49 6.56 1.04
CA ALA A 30 -4.49 6.99 2.44
C ALA A 30 -3.05 7.19 2.97
N ILE A 31 -2.14 6.25 2.68
CA ILE A 31 -0.72 6.35 3.04
C ILE A 31 -0.08 7.56 2.35
N GLY A 32 -0.29 7.69 1.03
CA GLY A 32 0.28 8.78 0.24
C GLY A 32 -0.16 10.16 0.74
N THR A 33 -1.47 10.37 0.92
CA THR A 33 -2.02 11.63 1.44
C THR A 33 -1.48 11.95 2.83
N PHE A 34 -1.48 10.99 3.76
CA PHE A 34 -0.96 11.20 5.11
C PHE A 34 0.51 11.64 5.11
N LEU A 35 1.34 11.02 4.27
CA LEU A 35 2.75 11.36 4.16
C LEU A 35 2.98 12.73 3.51
N VAL A 36 2.22 13.06 2.45
CA VAL A 36 2.27 14.38 1.80
C VAL A 36 1.87 15.48 2.77
N GLU A 37 0.81 15.29 3.56
CA GLU A 37 0.40 16.22 4.61
C GLU A 37 1.47 16.39 5.71
N GLY A 38 2.21 15.31 6.00
CA GLY A 38 3.39 15.32 6.86
C GLY A 38 4.65 15.97 6.24
N GLY A 39 4.56 16.47 5.01
CA GLY A 39 5.66 17.13 4.29
C GLY A 39 6.65 16.17 3.61
N ALA A 40 6.36 14.86 3.60
CA ALA A 40 7.16 13.91 2.84
C ALA A 40 6.95 14.10 1.33
N ARG A 41 7.99 13.79 0.56
CA ARG A 41 7.94 13.81 -0.91
C ARG A 41 8.22 12.46 -1.55
N THR A 42 8.80 11.53 -0.80
CA THR A 42 9.28 10.25 -1.31
C THR A 42 9.03 9.15 -0.28
N ILE A 43 8.66 7.97 -0.76
CA ILE A 43 8.53 6.75 0.05
C ILE A 43 9.28 5.59 -0.61
N THR A 44 9.90 4.74 0.20
CA THR A 44 10.46 3.47 -0.25
C THR A 44 9.38 2.39 -0.24
N LEU A 45 9.25 1.63 -1.33
CA LEU A 45 8.31 0.52 -1.46
C LEU A 45 9.06 -0.77 -1.78
N GLY A 46 8.79 -1.81 -1.00
CA GLY A 46 9.30 -3.17 -1.23
C GLY A 46 8.23 -4.20 -0.93
N ARG A 47 8.47 -5.46 -1.32
CA ARG A 47 7.53 -6.57 -1.10
C ARG A 47 8.28 -7.87 -0.81
N ASP A 48 7.58 -8.84 -0.24
CA ASP A 48 8.13 -10.20 -0.12
C ASP A 48 7.81 -11.07 -1.36
N CYS A 49 8.13 -12.37 -1.26
CA CYS A 49 7.97 -13.36 -2.31
C CYS A 49 6.60 -14.07 -2.34
N ARG A 50 5.53 -13.54 -1.72
CA ARG A 50 4.21 -14.18 -1.80
C ARG A 50 3.62 -14.07 -3.21
N LEU A 51 2.77 -15.04 -3.57
CA LEU A 51 2.05 -15.07 -4.85
C LEU A 51 1.16 -13.84 -5.07
N SER A 52 0.62 -13.27 -4.01
CA SER A 52 -0.19 -12.06 -4.05
C SER A 52 0.63 -10.77 -4.19
N SER A 53 1.93 -10.82 -3.89
CA SER A 53 2.78 -9.63 -3.79
C SER A 53 2.89 -8.84 -5.09
N PRO A 54 3.03 -9.45 -6.29
CA PRO A 54 3.02 -8.68 -7.55
C PRO A 54 1.75 -7.85 -7.76
N ARG A 55 0.57 -8.44 -7.50
CA ARG A 55 -0.72 -7.74 -7.63
C ARG A 55 -0.83 -6.58 -6.64
N ILE A 56 -0.56 -6.84 -5.36
CA ILE A 56 -0.70 -5.85 -4.29
C ILE A 56 0.29 -4.70 -4.49
N HIS A 57 1.55 -5.02 -4.81
CA HIS A 57 2.60 -4.03 -5.02
C HIS A 57 2.33 -3.11 -6.21
N SER A 58 1.86 -3.65 -7.35
CA SER A 58 1.49 -2.82 -8.51
C SER A 58 0.38 -1.83 -8.15
N VAL A 59 -0.67 -2.31 -7.50
CA VAL A 59 -1.84 -1.48 -7.15
C VAL A 59 -1.49 -0.42 -6.12
N ILE A 60 -0.74 -0.76 -5.07
CA ILE A 60 -0.38 0.20 -4.03
C ILE A 60 0.61 1.26 -4.57
N ARG A 61 1.53 0.87 -5.45
CA ARG A 61 2.47 1.78 -6.11
C ARG A 61 1.74 2.84 -6.92
N GLU A 62 0.81 2.43 -7.78
CA GLU A 62 0.00 3.35 -8.58
C GLU A 62 -0.83 4.30 -7.70
N ALA A 63 -1.42 3.76 -6.63
CA ALA A 63 -2.21 4.54 -5.71
C ALA A 63 -1.38 5.59 -4.96
N ILE A 64 -0.17 5.26 -4.50
CA ILE A 64 0.74 6.21 -3.86
C ILE A 64 1.19 7.29 -4.84
N LEU A 65 1.60 6.92 -6.07
CA LEU A 65 2.01 7.89 -7.09
C LEU A 65 0.88 8.89 -7.41
N SER A 66 -0.38 8.44 -7.36
CA SER A 66 -1.55 9.30 -7.61
C SER A 66 -1.73 10.42 -6.58
N THR A 67 -1.09 10.34 -5.40
CA THR A 67 -1.14 11.40 -4.38
C THR A 67 -0.07 12.47 -4.57
N GLY A 68 0.79 12.35 -5.58
CA GLY A 68 1.92 13.25 -5.81
C GLY A 68 3.18 12.92 -5.01
N LEU A 69 3.24 11.74 -4.37
CA LEU A 69 4.43 11.24 -3.67
C LEU A 69 5.28 10.41 -4.64
N ASP A 70 6.60 10.60 -4.63
CA ASP A 70 7.52 9.77 -5.40
C ASP A 70 7.73 8.40 -4.73
N VAL A 71 7.89 7.34 -5.53
CA VAL A 71 8.13 5.98 -5.03
C VAL A 71 9.51 5.49 -5.45
N VAL A 72 10.34 5.16 -4.46
CA VAL A 72 11.59 4.41 -4.64
C VAL A 72 11.28 2.93 -4.45
N ASP A 73 11.18 2.20 -5.56
CA ASP A 73 10.88 0.76 -5.53
C ASP A 73 12.17 -0.05 -5.36
N VAL A 74 12.27 -0.79 -4.26
CA VAL A 74 13.42 -1.65 -3.94
C VAL A 74 13.21 -3.10 -4.36
N GLY A 75 12.04 -3.44 -4.91
CA GLY A 75 11.74 -4.78 -5.42
C GLY A 75 11.41 -5.78 -4.32
N ILE A 76 11.96 -6.99 -4.47
CA ILE A 76 11.87 -8.11 -3.50
C ILE A 76 13.12 -8.11 -2.63
#